data_AF-A0A1L8CHJ2-F1
#
_entry.id   AF-A0A1L8CHJ2-F1
#
_cell.length_a   1.000
_cell.length_b   1.000
_cell.length_c   1.000
_cell.angle_alpha   90.00
_cell.angle_beta   90.00
_cell.angle_gamma   90.00
#
_symmetry.space_group_name_H-M   'P 1'
#
loop_
_entity.id
_entity.type
_entity.pdbx_description
1 polymer ?
#
loop_
_entity_poly.entity_id
_entity_poly.type
_entity_poly.pdbx_seq_one_letter_code
_entity_poly.pdbx_strand_id
1 'polypeptide(L)' 'MLADDLSVQIKLIIMYAIGVLALLTFLFFLYRKHQSFKNKYVATILGITIVMVLILIDVSTLH' A
#
# COMPACT_ATOMS: atom_id res chain seq x y z
N MET A 1 27.26 1.48 9.84
CA MET A 1 26.16 0.52 10.04
C MET A 1 24.86 1.25 10.31
N LEU A 2 24.67 1.92 11.44
CA LEU A 2 23.40 2.57 11.80
C LEU A 2 22.80 3.55 10.76
N ALA A 3 23.63 4.33 10.06
CA ALA A 3 23.17 5.27 9.02
C ALA A 3 22.76 4.57 7.71
N ASP A 4 23.30 3.39 7.45
CA ASP A 4 23.00 2.61 6.25
C ASP A 4 21.66 1.89 6.41
N ASP A 5 21.39 1.36 7.61
CA ASP A 5 20.11 0.75 7.98
C ASP A 5 18.95 1.76 7.93
N LEU A 6 19.16 2.98 8.44
CA LEU A 6 18.18 4.07 8.35
C LEU A 6 17.89 4.48 6.90
N SER A 7 18.92 4.53 6.04
CA SER A 7 18.76 4.86 4.62
C SER A 7 17.94 3.81 3.88
N VAL A 8 18.19 2.53 4.16
CA VAL A 8 17.44 1.41 3.58
C VAL A 8 15.98 1.45 4.06
N GLN A 9 15.74 1.71 5.35
CA GLN A 9 14.40 1.80 5.91
C GLN A 9 13.57 2.93 5.27
N ILE A 10 14.15 4.13 5.11
CA ILE A 10 13.48 5.25 4.45
C ILE A 10 13.14 4.90 2.99
N LYS A 11 14.05 4.25 2.26
CA LYS A 11 13.79 3.80 0.87
C LYS A 11 12.64 2.80 0.81
N LEU A 12 12.57 1.85 1.74
CA LEU A 12 11.49 0.89 1.83
C LEU A 12 10.15 1.58 2.12
N ILE A 13 10.11 2.49 3.10
CA ILE A 13 8.90 3.26 3.44
C ILE A 13 8.38 4.03 2.22
N ILE A 14 9.26 4.73 1.49
CA ILE A 14 8.88 5.48 0.29
C ILE A 14 8.33 4.54 -0.80
N MET A 15 9.00 3.41 -1.05
CA MET A 15 8.57 2.43 -2.06
C MET A 15 7.18 1.86 -1.74
N TYR A 16 6.95 1.45 -0.49
CA TYR A 16 5.66 0.93 -0.05
C TYR A 16 4.56 2.01 -0.05
N ALA A 17 4.88 3.23 0.37
CA ALA A 17 3.92 4.35 0.35
C ALA A 17 3.44 4.67 -1.08
N ILE A 18 4.36 4.67 -2.07
CA ILE A 18 3.99 4.84 -3.48
C ILE A 18 3.09 3.69 -3.96
N GLY A 19 3.42 2.44 -3.60
CA GLY A 19 2.61 1.28 -3.94
C GLY A 19 1.18 1.36 -3.39
N VAL A 20 1.03 1.78 -2.12
CA VAL A 20 -0.27 1.99 -1.49
C VAL A 20 -1.06 3.11 -2.18
N LEU A 21 -0.42 4.24 -2.50
CA LEU A 21 -1.08 5.35 -3.21
C LEU A 21 -1.56 4.95 -4.61
N ALA A 22 -0.76 4.17 -5.34
CA ALA A 22 -1.13 3.64 -6.65
C ALA A 22 -2.35 2.71 -6.54
N LEU A 23 -2.35 1.80 -5.56
CA LEU A 23 -3.47 0.89 -5.29
C LEU A 23 -4.75 1.64 -4.94
N LEU A 24 -4.67 2.65 -4.05
CA LEU A 24 -5.82 3.47 -3.68
C LEU A 24 -6.39 4.24 -4.89
N THR A 25 -5.51 4.79 -5.73
CA THR A 25 -5.91 5.51 -6.95
C THR A 25 -6.61 4.56 -7.93
N PHE A 26 -6.07 3.35 -8.10
CA PHE A 26 -6.69 2.32 -8.93
C PHE A 26 -8.05 1.87 -8.39
N LEU A 27 -8.17 1.70 -7.08
CA LEU A 27 -9.41 1.32 -6.41
C LEU A 27 -10.48 2.41 -6.55
N PHE A 28 -10.08 3.68 -6.41
CA PHE A 28 -10.94 4.82 -6.65
C PHE A 28 -11.43 4.88 -8.11
N PHE A 29 -10.53 4.67 -9.08
CA PHE A 29 -10.88 4.66 -10.50
C PHE A 29 -11.84 3.52 -10.84
N LEU A 30 -11.58 2.31 -10.32
CA LEU A 30 -12.48 1.16 -10.48
C LEU A 30 -13.85 1.41 -9.86
N TYR A 31 -13.89 1.98 -8.66
CA TYR A 31 -15.13 2.33 -7.99
C TYR A 31 -15.95 3.34 -8.83
N ARG A 32 -15.29 4.40 -9.33
CA ARG A 32 -15.95 5.41 -10.17
C ARG A 32 -16.47 4.82 -11.49
N LYS A 33 -15.71 3.92 -12.13
CA LYS A 33 -16.05 3.37 -13.44
C LYS A 33 -17.14 2.28 -13.38
N HIS A 34 -17.10 1.41 -12.37
CA HIS A 34 -18.03 0.30 -12.27
C HIS A 34 -19.21 0.57 -11.33
N GLN A 35 -19.22 1.68 -10.58
CA GLN A 35 -20.23 2.07 -9.58
C GLN A 35 -20.67 0.96 -8.61
N SER A 36 -19.87 -0.11 -8.46
CA SER A 36 -20.26 -1.26 -7.67
C SER A 36 -19.06 -1.94 -7.05
N PHE A 37 -19.01 -1.88 -5.72
CA PHE A 37 -18.12 -2.69 -4.88
C PHE A 37 -18.44 -4.19 -4.93
N LYS A 38 -19.53 -4.60 -5.59
CA LYS A 38 -19.91 -6.02 -5.72
C LYS A 38 -18.99 -6.81 -6.66
N ASN A 39 -18.07 -6.12 -7.33
CA ASN A 39 -17.09 -6.79 -8.17
C ASN A 39 -16.04 -7.49 -7.30
N LYS A 40 -15.91 -8.82 -7.45
CA LYS A 40 -14.93 -9.64 -6.72
C LYS A 40 -13.51 -9.08 -6.81
N TYR A 41 -13.15 -8.48 -7.95
CA TYR A 41 -11.84 -7.84 -8.14
C TYR A 41 -11.61 -6.66 -7.19
N VAL A 42 -12.63 -5.83 -6.94
CA VAL A 42 -12.52 -4.69 -6.02
C VAL A 42 -12.28 -5.18 -4.60
N ALA A 43 -13.00 -6.22 -4.16
CA ALA A 43 -12.79 -6.83 -2.85
C ALA A 43 -11.37 -7.42 -2.70
N THR A 44 -10.85 -8.09 -3.74
CA THR A 44 -9.46 -8.60 -3.75
C THR A 44 -8.43 -7.48 -3.65
N ILE A 45 -8.58 -6.40 -4.42
CA ILE A 45 -7.65 -5.26 -4.39
C ILE A 45 -7.70 -4.56 -3.02
N LEU A 46 -8.88 -4.47 -2.41
CA LEU A 46 -9.06 -3.91 -1.07
C LEU A 46 -8.30 -4.75 -0.02
N GLY A 47 -8.41 -6.09 -0.10
CA GLY A 47 -7.64 -7.00 0.75
C GLY A 47 -6.13 -6.84 0.58
N ILE A 48 -5.64 -6.76 -0.67
CA ILE A 48 -4.20 -6.54 -0.96
C ILE A 48 -3.73 -5.19 -0.41
N THR A 49 -4.56 -4.15 -0.54
CA THR A 49 -4.25 -2.81 -0.02
C THR A 49 -4.08 -2.84 1.50
N ILE A 50 -4.97 -3.54 2.22
CA ILE A 50 -4.86 -3.69 3.68
C ILE A 50 -3.56 -4.40 4.07
N VAL A 51 -3.20 -5.51 3.39
CA VAL A 51 -1.95 -6.23 3.67
C VAL A 51 -0.73 -5.33 3.42
N MET A 52 -0.71 -4.59 2.32
CA MET A 52 0.36 -3.63 2.01
C MET A 52 0.50 -2.53 3.07
N VAL A 53 -0.62 -2.01 3.59
CA VAL A 53 -0.61 -1.01 4.66
C VAL A 53 -0.07 -1.60 5.96
N LEU A 54 -0.44 -2.84 6.31
CA LEU A 54 0.11 -3.52 7.50
C LEU A 54 1.62 -3.70 7.42
N ILE A 55 2.14 -4.10 6.25
CA ILE A 55 3.59 -4.22 6.01
C ILE A 55 4.28 -2.85 6.14
N LEU A 56 3.68 -1.79 5.59
CA LEU A 56 4.22 -0.45 5.70
C LEU A 56 4.29 0.02 7.16
N ILE A 57 3.27 -0.27 7.97
CA ILE A 57 3.25 0.04 9.40
C ILE A 57 4.39 -0.71 10.10
N ASP A 58 4.49 -2.03 9.87
CA ASP A 58 5.52 -2.88 10.48
C ASP A 58 6.93 -2.34 10.19
N VAL A 59 7.26 -2.10 8.91
CA VAL A 59 8.54 -1.52 8.47
C VAL A 59 8.79 -0.13 9.07
N SER A 60 7.75 0.65 9.33
CA SER A 60 7.87 1.99 9.94
C SER A 60 8.02 1.93 11.47
N THR A 61 7.55 0.87 12.12
CA THR A 61 7.58 0.70 13.58
C THR A 61 8.72 -0.17 14.08
N LEU A 62 9.40 -0.92 13.19
CA LEU A 62 10.70 -1.53 13.46
C LEU A 62 11.73 -0.41 13.70
N HIS A 63 11.85 0.04 14.95
CA HIS A 63 12.95 0.86 15.45
C HIS A 63 14.11 -0.03 15.90
#